data_AF-A0A6J4PBK5-F1
#
_entry.id   AF-A0A6J4PBK5-F1
#
_cell.length_a   1.000
_cell.length_b   1.000
_cell.length_c   1.000
_cell.angle_alpha   90.00
_cell.angle_beta   90.00
_cell.angle_gamma   90.00
#
_symmetry.space_group_name_H-M   'P 1'
#
loop_
_entity.id
_entity.type
_entity.pdbx_description
1 polymer ?
#
loop_
_entity_poly.entity_id
_entity_poly.type
_entity_poly.pdbx_seq_one_letter_code
_entity_poly.pdbx_strand_id
1 'polypeptide(L)'
;ESRIYFTLAWVIAIGGSLILLAGLEAPLVLLIIAASGGGVVMAFYLGLLIRLNTRALPEPIRLKGWRLWVMWPTWLIFVALSIYLVYFQIVSNFFGG
;
A
#
# COMPACT_ATOMS: atom_id res chain seq x y z
N GLU A 1 8.80 4.36 -21.88
CA GLU A 1 8.22 4.13 -20.53
C GLU A 1 6.74 3.75 -20.45
N SER A 2 5.79 4.49 -21.04
CA SER A 2 4.34 4.37 -20.73
C SER A 2 3.70 2.98 -20.95
N ARG A 3 4.14 2.22 -21.95
CA ARG A 3 3.55 0.91 -22.28
C ARG A 3 3.69 -0.14 -21.16
N ILE A 4 4.80 -0.15 -20.43
CA ILE A 4 5.04 -1.12 -19.35
C ILE A 4 4.10 -0.85 -18.16
N TYR A 5 3.93 0.42 -17.80
CA TYR A 5 2.97 0.82 -16.76
C TYR A 5 1.53 0.48 -17.16
N PHE A 6 1.17 0.72 -18.43
CA PHE A 6 -0.15 0.39 -18.95
C PHE A 6 -0.42 -1.13 -18.91
N THR A 7 0.54 -1.94 -19.39
CA THR A 7 0.40 -3.40 -19.39
C THR A 7 0.33 -3.96 -17.97
N LEU A 8 1.20 -3.51 -17.06
CA LEU A 8 1.15 -3.93 -15.66
C LEU A 8 -0.20 -3.57 -15.02
N ALA A 9 -0.68 -2.33 -15.19
CA ALA A 9 -1.96 -1.88 -14.65
C ALA A 9 -3.14 -2.75 -15.11
N TRP A 10 -3.16 -3.14 -16.39
CA TRP A 10 -4.19 -4.04 -16.91
C TRP A 10 -4.05 -5.47 -16.39
N VAL A 11 -2.83 -5.97 -16.17
CA VAL A 11 -2.60 -7.31 -15.60
C VAL A 11 -3.12 -7.40 -14.17
N ILE A 12 -2.81 -6.43 -13.31
CA ILE A 12 -3.34 -6.40 -11.93
C ILE A 12 -4.87 -6.17 -11.91
N ALA A 13 -5.41 -5.33 -12.80
CA ALA A 13 -6.85 -5.10 -12.89
C ALA A 13 -7.61 -6.38 -13.31
N ILE A 14 -7.20 -7.00 -14.42
CA ILE A 14 -7.82 -8.23 -14.94
C ILE A 14 -7.62 -9.39 -13.96
N GLY A 15 -6.43 -9.53 -13.37
CA GLY A 15 -6.15 -10.56 -12.37
C GLY A 15 -7.07 -10.44 -11.16
N GLY A 16 -7.25 -9.22 -10.62
CA GLY A 16 -8.19 -8.97 -9.53
C GLY A 16 -9.64 -9.29 -9.90
N SER A 17 -10.09 -8.89 -11.10
CA SER A 17 -11.44 -9.18 -11.58
C SER A 17 -11.70 -10.68 -11.76
N LEU A 18 -10.73 -11.44 -12.28
CA LEU A 18 -10.85 -12.89 -12.45
C LEU A 18 -10.95 -13.63 -11.11
N ILE A 19 -10.20 -13.18 -10.09
CA ILE A 19 -10.27 -13.75 -8.73
C ILE A 19 -11.67 -13.53 -8.12
N LEU A 20 -12.25 -12.34 -8.31
CA LEU A 20 -13.62 -12.05 -7.83
C LEU A 20 -14.69 -12.86 -8.57
N LEU A 21 -14.52 -13.07 -9.88
CA LEU A 21 -15.45 -13.84 -10.72
C LEU A 21 -15.36 -15.36 -10.48
N ALA A 22 -14.22 -15.87 -9.99
CA ALA A 22 -14.02 -17.29 -9.72
C ALA A 22 -14.91 -17.86 -8.60
N GLY A 23 -15.72 -17.02 -7.93
CA GLY A 23 -16.78 -17.48 -7.02
C GLY A 23 -16.28 -18.24 -5.79
N LEU A 24 -14.98 -18.13 -5.49
CA LEU A 24 -14.37 -18.74 -4.31
C LEU A 24 -15.07 -18.18 -3.06
N GLU A 25 -15.71 -19.03 -2.27
CA GLU A 25 -16.30 -18.72 -0.94
C GLU A 25 -15.26 -18.32 0.12
N ALA A 26 -13.98 -18.31 -0.28
CA ALA A 26 -12.84 -17.69 0.41
C ALA A 26 -12.55 -16.21 0.02
N PRO A 27 -13.48 -15.37 -0.49
CA PRO A 27 -13.10 -14.08 -1.03
C PRO A 27 -12.77 -13.10 0.09
N LEU A 28 -13.33 -13.27 1.30
CA LEU A 28 -13.00 -12.44 2.45
C LEU A 28 -11.53 -12.55 2.82
N VAL A 29 -10.97 -13.76 2.88
CA VAL A 29 -9.56 -13.95 3.27
C VAL A 29 -8.63 -13.39 2.20
N LEU A 30 -8.89 -13.69 0.91
CA LEU A 30 -8.10 -13.16 -0.20
C LEU A 30 -8.21 -11.63 -0.30
N LEU A 31 -9.40 -11.07 -0.09
CA LEU A 31 -9.64 -9.63 -0.07
C LEU A 31 -8.95 -8.97 1.13
N ILE A 32 -8.98 -9.57 2.32
CA ILE A 32 -8.27 -9.08 3.50
C ILE A 32 -6.76 -9.09 3.25
N ILE A 33 -6.22 -10.17 2.67
CA ILE A 33 -4.78 -10.25 2.33
C ILE A 33 -4.42 -9.19 1.27
N ALA A 34 -5.25 -9.00 0.24
CA ALA A 34 -5.00 -7.99 -0.80
C ALA A 34 -5.10 -6.54 -0.26
N ALA A 35 -6.14 -6.22 0.51
CA ALA A 35 -6.33 -4.90 1.11
C ALA A 35 -5.23 -4.57 2.12
N SER A 36 -4.83 -5.56 2.91
CA SER A 36 -3.76 -5.42 3.90
C SER A 36 -2.40 -5.21 3.22
N GLY A 37 -2.11 -5.95 2.13
CA GLY A 37 -0.94 -5.71 1.28
C GLY A 37 -0.92 -4.30 0.67
N GLY A 38 -2.07 -3.79 0.24
CA GLY A 38 -2.22 -2.39 -0.21
C GLY A 38 -1.88 -1.37 0.88
N GLY A 39 -2.23 -1.66 2.14
CA GLY A 39 -1.87 -0.84 3.30
C GLY A 39 -0.35 -0.75 3.54
N VAL A 40 0.37 -1.86 3.38
CA VAL A 40 1.84 -1.90 3.44
C VAL A 40 2.45 -1.01 2.36
N VAL A 41 1.97 -1.14 1.12
CA VAL A 41 2.43 -0.34 -0.02
C VAL A 41 2.17 1.15 0.21
N MET A 42 1.03 1.51 0.79
CA MET A 42 0.71 2.90 1.15
C MET A 42 1.71 3.50 2.16
N ALA A 43 2.18 2.72 3.14
CA ALA A 43 3.20 3.16 4.08
C ALA A 43 4.52 3.54 3.37
N PHE A 44 4.93 2.75 2.37
CA PHE A 44 6.09 3.06 1.54
C PHE A 44 5.86 4.32 0.70
N TYR A 45 4.71 4.45 0.04
CA TYR A 45 4.38 5.64 -0.76
C TYR A 45 4.42 6.93 0.06
N LEU A 46 3.76 6.95 1.22
CA LEU A 46 3.75 8.11 2.11
C LEU A 46 5.17 8.45 2.62
N GLY A 47 5.99 7.45 2.95
CA GLY A 47 7.37 7.65 3.39
C GLY A 47 8.27 8.22 2.26
N LEU A 48 8.12 7.70 1.04
CA LEU A 48 8.79 8.22 -0.13
C LEU A 48 8.34 9.65 -0.45
N LEU A 49 7.05 9.95 -0.30
CA LEU A 49 6.52 11.29 -0.53
C LEU A 49 7.08 12.28 0.49
N ILE A 50 7.16 11.92 1.78
CA ILE A 50 7.80 12.74 2.83
C ILE A 50 9.29 12.95 2.52
N ARG A 51 10.01 11.90 2.13
CA ARG A 51 11.43 11.96 1.75
C ARG A 51 11.66 12.84 0.52
N LEU A 52 10.81 12.73 -0.50
CA LEU A 52 10.88 13.52 -1.71
C LEU A 52 10.60 15.00 -1.41
N ASN A 53 9.60 15.27 -0.58
CA ASN A 53 9.22 16.62 -0.16
C ASN A 53 10.31 17.31 0.67
N THR A 54 11.17 16.54 1.35
CA THR A 54 12.29 17.08 2.13
C THR A 54 13.58 17.21 1.32
N ARG A 55 13.87 16.29 0.37
CA ARG A 55 15.19 16.23 -0.29
C ARG A 55 15.27 16.70 -1.74
N ALA A 56 14.19 16.62 -2.53
CA ALA A 56 14.31 16.75 -3.99
C ALA A 56 13.32 17.74 -4.63
N LEU A 57 12.22 18.09 -3.96
CA LEU A 57 11.21 18.96 -4.55
C LEU A 57 11.65 20.44 -4.53
N PRO A 58 11.65 21.13 -5.69
CA PRO A 58 11.82 22.58 -5.77
C PRO A 58 10.74 23.29 -4.96
N GLU A 59 11.09 24.38 -4.27
CA GLU A 59 10.19 25.14 -3.38
C GLU A 59 8.76 25.43 -3.89
N PRO A 60 8.48 25.65 -5.20
CA PRO A 60 7.11 25.89 -5.68
C PRO A 60 6.17 24.67 -5.63
N ILE A 61 6.68 23.43 -5.60
CA ILE A 61 5.86 22.19 -5.66
C ILE A 61 5.87 21.45 -4.30
N ARG A 62 6.67 21.93 -3.34
CA ARG A 62 6.74 21.34 -2.00
C ARG A 62 5.40 21.48 -1.30
N LEU A 63 4.99 20.42 -0.62
CA LEU A 63 3.95 20.46 0.39
C LEU A 63 4.47 21.32 1.55
N LYS A 64 4.04 22.58 1.58
CA LYS A 64 4.33 23.55 2.66
C LYS A 64 3.15 23.63 3.63
N GLY A 65 3.45 23.92 4.90
CA GLY A 65 2.46 24.23 5.94
C GLY A 65 1.72 23.01 6.51
N TRP A 66 0.43 23.17 6.78
CA TRP A 66 -0.43 22.21 7.49
C TRP A 66 -0.50 20.82 6.83
N ARG A 67 -0.38 20.74 5.49
CA ARG A 67 -0.45 19.47 4.74
C ARG A 67 0.69 18.51 5.11
N LEU A 68 1.87 19.04 5.44
CA LEU A 68 3.01 18.22 5.89
C LEU A 68 2.77 17.68 7.31
N TRP A 69 2.19 18.50 8.18
CA TRP A 69 1.87 18.13 9.55
C TRP A 69 0.82 17.03 9.63
N VAL A 70 -0.14 16.99 8.70
CA VAL A 70 -1.14 15.91 8.62
C VAL A 70 -0.53 14.64 8.00
N MET A 71 0.42 14.74 7.07
CA MET A 71 1.04 13.56 6.46
C MET A 71 1.85 12.71 7.45
N TRP A 72 2.54 13.33 8.40
CA TRP A 72 3.34 12.62 9.40
C TRP A 72 2.54 11.62 10.25
N PRO A 73 1.45 12.00 10.94
CA PRO A 73 0.64 11.06 11.70
C PRO A 73 -0.06 10.04 10.80
N THR A 74 -0.51 10.42 9.60
CA THR A 74 -1.07 9.45 8.64
C THR A 74 -0.04 8.38 8.27
N TRP A 75 1.18 8.79 7.91
CA TRP A 75 2.26 7.86 7.61
C TRP A 75 2.58 6.94 8.80
N LEU A 76 2.65 7.51 10.01
CA LEU A 76 2.96 6.77 11.23
C LEU A 76 1.90 5.69 11.52
N ILE A 77 0.61 6.01 11.34
CA ILE A 77 -0.49 5.04 11.47
C ILE A 77 -0.32 3.91 10.44
N PHE A 78 -0.09 4.24 9.17
CA PHE A 78 0.09 3.23 8.13
C PHE A 78 1.33 2.34 8.37
N VAL A 79 2.43 2.91 8.86
CA VAL A 79 3.63 2.13 9.22
C VAL A 79 3.36 1.21 10.41
N ALA A 80 2.73 1.71 11.48
CA ALA A 80 2.42 0.90 12.65
C ALA A 80 1.50 -0.28 12.30
N LEU A 81 0.45 -0.02 11.52
CA LEU A 81 -0.47 -1.06 11.05
C LEU A 81 0.22 -2.03 10.10
N SER A 82 1.10 -1.55 9.22
CA SER A 82 1.90 -2.41 8.33
C SER A 82 2.82 -3.35 9.11
N ILE A 83 3.49 -2.87 10.15
CA ILE A 83 4.37 -3.71 10.99
C ILE A 83 3.54 -4.76 11.72
N TYR A 84 2.41 -4.37 12.30
CA TYR A 84 1.49 -5.28 12.99
C TYR A 84 0.97 -6.37 12.05
N LEU A 85 0.58 -6.00 10.83
CA LEU A 85 0.14 -6.92 9.79
C LEU A 85 1.25 -7.89 9.41
N VAL A 86 2.46 -7.41 9.11
CA VAL A 86 3.59 -8.29 8.74
C VAL A 86 3.88 -9.28 9.87
N TYR A 87 3.85 -8.82 11.13
CA TYR A 87 3.98 -9.70 12.29
C TYR A 87 2.86 -10.73 12.33
N PHE A 88 1.60 -10.31 12.18
CA PHE A 88 0.45 -11.20 12.16
C PHE A 88 0.50 -12.22 11.03
N GLN A 89 0.90 -11.82 9.82
CA GLN A 89 1.04 -12.69 8.66
C GLN A 89 2.17 -13.70 8.87
N ILE A 90 3.33 -13.27 9.38
CA ILE A 90 4.44 -14.17 9.67
C ILE A 90 4.02 -15.18 10.74
N VAL A 91 3.43 -14.73 11.85
CA VAL A 91 3.01 -15.62 12.93
C VAL A 91 1.93 -16.60 12.47
N SER A 92 0.88 -16.13 11.78
CA SER A 92 -0.21 -17.01 11.32
C SER A 92 0.23 -17.99 10.23
N ASN A 93 1.09 -17.60 9.28
CA ASN A 93 1.51 -18.48 8.19
C ASN A 93 2.67 -19.40 8.56
N PHE A 94 3.57 -18.98 9.46
CA PHE A 94 4.70 -19.82 9.89
C PHE A 94 4.39 -20.67 11.13
N PHE A 95 3.54 -20.22 12.06
CA PHE A 95 3.23 -20.96 13.29
C PHE A 95 1.87 -21.64 13.30
N GLY A 96 1.10 -21.58 12.22
CA GLY A 96 -0.04 -22.46 11.92
C GLY A 96 -0.88 -22.84 13.14
N GLY A 97 -1.56 -21.84 13.73
CA GLY A 97 -2.56 -22.01 14.79
C GLY A 97 -3.90 -21.49 14.33
#